data_AF-A0A842KGI5-F1
#
_entry.id   AF-A0A842KGI5-F1
#
_cell.length_a   1.000
_cell.length_b   1.000
_cell.length_c   1.000
_cell.angle_alpha   90.00
_cell.angle_beta   90.00
_cell.angle_gamma   90.00
#
_symmetry.space_group_name_H-M   'P 1'
#
loop_
_entity.id
_entity.type
_entity.pdbx_description
1 polymer ?
#
loop_
_entity_poly.entity_id
_entity_poly.type
_entity_poly.pdbx_seq_one_letter_code
_entity_poly.pdbx_strand_id
1 'polypeptide(L)'
;MRKKIFVIILIFLISILLILILKSPSKEEIEIKLIPKTLYIEEGKNATITLIIEGNATGAEVSWRIEANGSTGKLEEKNDYRGNGIKLEMNYFAPDDVNEEEYKVRIVAIVRFKGYVKEDFVNLIIYPRIYETEIGLFCNRDEIIAGETCFLKASLISVEEKKPIENASIKFSFFIEEKKFMEKIVYTDKNGLAELPFFLSNVNDTTEIEVFAEYKRNFSGYMDYEGSIANKKIKILPEKPGDFPVVLIHGWIGSISSSLLNYTWWTLTQKLLEKGFKVLDFDINKLGVQWLTYEPGWEEHHISWIAGKVSQKIRDALVLNGYPPNQTIDIVAHSMGGIIARFMAEHYMADVDYWNDSWSGDGYPWYGDGNPDVVVGPYQIDDLIVVGTPCHGIPPNINEYFLKNIIKYTYFPWWVAQVPDMFYNSPFLKAMGYKTTDLIDYYAIGGDIGVIFGDFPRDFDNDGIAHYSDGLCPTESPYLEGKPLYILEGSAWPIGKEDHISLIAINERVHDYIIEHLIN
;
A
#
# COMPACT_ATOMS: atom_id res chain seq x y z
N MET A 1 -110.87 -15.24 14.41
CA MET A 1 -109.89 -15.82 15.37
C MET A 1 -108.53 -16.20 14.78
N ARG A 2 -108.42 -16.76 13.56
CA ARG A 2 -107.13 -17.20 12.98
C ARG A 2 -106.03 -16.12 12.83
N LYS A 3 -106.37 -14.86 12.52
CA LYS A 3 -105.37 -13.78 12.35
C LYS A 3 -104.70 -13.33 13.67
N LYS A 4 -105.38 -13.42 14.82
CA LYS A 4 -104.81 -13.01 16.12
C LYS A 4 -103.79 -14.02 16.67
N ILE A 5 -103.99 -15.31 16.40
CA ILE A 5 -103.07 -16.38 16.81
C ILE A 5 -101.75 -16.29 16.02
N PHE A 6 -101.81 -15.97 14.73
CA PHE A 6 -100.61 -15.84 13.89
C PHE A 6 -99.71 -14.67 14.32
N VAL A 7 -100.30 -13.54 14.73
CA VAL A 7 -99.54 -12.37 15.22
C VAL A 7 -98.85 -12.67 16.56
N ILE A 8 -99.51 -13.40 17.46
CA ILE A 8 -98.92 -13.78 18.75
C ILE A 8 -97.74 -14.76 18.54
N ILE A 9 -97.88 -15.73 17.63
CA ILE A 9 -96.80 -16.66 17.28
C ILE A 9 -95.63 -15.92 16.62
N LEU A 10 -95.91 -14.95 15.74
CA LEU A 10 -94.87 -14.15 15.10
C LEU A 10 -94.12 -13.26 16.10
N ILE A 11 -94.82 -12.63 17.05
CA ILE A 11 -94.20 -11.85 18.13
C ILE A 11 -93.38 -12.74 19.05
N PHE A 12 -93.84 -13.97 19.33
CA PHE A 12 -93.09 -14.93 20.14
C PHE A 12 -91.84 -15.43 19.42
N LEU A 13 -91.91 -15.70 18.12
CA LEU A 13 -90.77 -16.06 17.28
C LEU A 13 -89.76 -14.91 17.15
N ILE A 14 -90.24 -13.68 16.94
CA ILE A 14 -89.38 -12.48 16.89
C ILE A 14 -88.73 -12.24 18.26
N SER A 15 -89.46 -12.43 19.36
CA SER A 15 -88.90 -12.34 20.72
C SER A 15 -87.84 -13.41 20.98
N ILE A 16 -88.05 -14.64 20.54
CA ILE A 16 -87.06 -15.72 20.64
C ILE A 16 -85.83 -15.42 19.76
N LEU A 17 -86.04 -14.91 18.54
CA LEU A 17 -84.95 -14.52 17.64
C LEU A 17 -84.13 -13.37 18.24
N LEU A 18 -84.79 -12.37 18.84
CA LEU A 18 -84.14 -11.26 19.56
C LEU A 18 -83.37 -11.75 20.79
N ILE A 19 -83.92 -12.70 21.56
CA ILE A 19 -83.21 -13.30 22.71
C ILE A 19 -82.00 -14.12 22.24
N LEU A 20 -82.09 -14.81 21.11
CA LEU A 20 -80.98 -15.56 20.50
C LEU A 20 -79.90 -14.64 19.91
N ILE A 21 -80.28 -13.50 19.33
CA ILE A 21 -79.36 -12.48 18.79
C ILE A 21 -78.70 -11.68 19.93
N LEU A 22 -79.42 -11.41 21.02
CA LEU A 22 -78.90 -10.76 22.24
C LEU A 22 -78.06 -11.72 23.09
N LYS A 23 -78.22 -13.04 22.93
CA LYS A 23 -77.24 -14.06 23.34
C LYS A 23 -76.05 -14.12 22.36
N SER A 24 -75.53 -12.97 21.94
CA SER A 24 -74.11 -12.94 21.60
C SER A 24 -73.35 -13.26 22.89
N PRO A 25 -72.45 -14.25 22.91
CA PRO A 25 -71.60 -14.45 24.07
C PRO A 25 -70.93 -13.12 24.35
N SER A 26 -71.03 -12.61 25.57
CA SER A 26 -70.23 -11.49 26.03
C SER A 26 -68.79 -11.79 25.62
N LYS A 27 -68.20 -10.96 24.74
CA LYS A 27 -66.78 -11.02 24.44
C LYS A 27 -66.07 -10.92 25.79
N GLU A 28 -65.59 -12.03 26.32
CA GLU A 28 -64.52 -12.00 27.31
C GLU A 28 -63.32 -11.42 26.58
N GLU A 29 -63.18 -10.11 26.64
CA GLU A 29 -62.13 -9.38 25.96
C GLU A 29 -60.87 -9.51 26.82
N ILE A 30 -60.06 -10.52 26.53
CA ILE A 30 -58.72 -10.60 27.13
C ILE A 30 -57.87 -9.47 26.54
N GLU A 31 -57.23 -8.66 27.36
CA GLU A 31 -56.23 -7.69 26.91
C GLU A 31 -54.83 -8.25 27.14
N ILE A 32 -53.94 -8.04 26.17
CA ILE A 32 -52.56 -8.48 26.28
C ILE A 32 -51.65 -7.26 26.23
N LYS A 33 -50.64 -7.25 27.09
CA LYS A 33 -49.67 -6.18 27.16
C LYS A 33 -48.29 -6.73 27.43
N LEU A 34 -47.40 -6.53 26.47
CA LEU A 34 -45.98 -6.82 26.60
C LEU A 34 -45.26 -5.56 27.08
N ILE A 35 -44.52 -5.69 28.19
CA ILE A 35 -43.82 -4.59 28.86
C ILE A 35 -42.36 -5.01 29.13
N PRO A 36 -41.39 -4.12 28.92
CA PRO A 36 -41.54 -2.80 28.28
C PRO A 36 -41.75 -2.90 26.76
N LYS A 37 -42.10 -1.77 26.11
CA LYS A 37 -42.32 -1.70 24.65
C LYS A 37 -41.04 -1.57 23.84
N THR A 38 -40.01 -0.99 24.45
CA THR A 38 -38.69 -0.84 23.88
C THR A 38 -37.65 -1.14 24.94
N LEU A 39 -36.60 -1.88 24.56
CA LEU A 39 -35.44 -2.18 25.39
C LEU A 39 -34.16 -1.87 24.63
N TYR A 40 -33.16 -1.43 25.38
CA TYR A 40 -31.79 -1.26 24.92
C TYR A 40 -30.91 -2.23 25.70
N ILE A 41 -30.17 -3.08 25.01
CA ILE A 41 -29.38 -4.16 25.61
C ILE A 41 -28.01 -4.18 24.94
N GLU A 42 -26.94 -4.36 25.69
CA GLU A 42 -25.62 -4.64 25.11
C GLU A 42 -25.57 -6.09 24.63
N GLU A 43 -24.85 -6.39 23.56
CA GLU A 43 -24.57 -7.77 23.16
C GLU A 43 -24.09 -8.65 24.33
N GLY A 44 -24.42 -9.95 24.28
CA GLY A 44 -24.15 -10.91 25.35
C GLY A 44 -24.89 -10.68 26.67
N LYS A 45 -25.57 -9.53 26.87
CA LYS A 45 -26.40 -9.27 28.06
C LYS A 45 -27.83 -9.78 27.87
N ASN A 46 -28.58 -9.74 28.97
CA ASN A 46 -29.98 -10.15 28.98
C ASN A 46 -30.89 -9.04 29.51
N ALA A 47 -32.18 -9.17 29.18
CA ALA A 47 -33.23 -8.39 29.82
C ALA A 47 -34.50 -9.24 30.03
N THR A 48 -35.29 -8.86 31.02
CA THR A 48 -36.59 -9.50 31.26
C THR A 48 -37.69 -8.75 30.53
N ILE A 49 -38.53 -9.49 29.81
CA ILE A 49 -39.80 -9.02 29.24
C ILE A 49 -40.96 -9.68 29.97
N THR A 50 -42.04 -8.93 30.16
CA THR A 50 -43.24 -9.40 30.88
C THR A 50 -44.46 -9.30 29.97
N LEU A 51 -45.12 -10.43 29.74
CA LEU A 51 -46.46 -10.47 29.17
C LEU A 51 -47.50 -10.47 30.29
N ILE A 52 -48.38 -9.48 30.26
CA ILE A 52 -49.55 -9.39 31.13
C ILE A 52 -50.78 -9.72 30.28
N ILE A 53 -51.59 -10.68 30.73
CA ILE A 53 -52.89 -10.99 30.14
C ILE A 53 -53.96 -10.66 31.18
N GLU A 54 -54.74 -9.63 30.91
CA GLU A 54 -55.83 -9.16 31.76
C GLU A 54 -57.16 -9.82 31.31
N GLY A 55 -58.00 -10.21 32.29
CA GLY A 55 -59.26 -10.93 32.07
C GLY A 55 -59.22 -12.43 32.43
N ASN A 56 -60.30 -13.16 32.18
CA ASN A 56 -60.38 -14.61 32.44
C ASN A 56 -59.66 -15.39 31.33
N ALA A 57 -58.33 -15.46 31.42
CA ALA A 57 -57.46 -16.11 30.44
C ALA A 57 -57.20 -17.61 30.72
N THR A 58 -58.03 -18.25 31.54
CA THR A 58 -57.87 -19.67 31.92
C THR A 58 -57.91 -20.56 30.68
N GLY A 59 -56.76 -21.15 30.31
CA GLY A 59 -56.61 -21.96 29.11
C GLY A 59 -56.13 -21.22 27.85
N ALA A 60 -55.63 -19.98 27.98
CA ALA A 60 -54.92 -19.29 26.91
C ALA A 60 -53.58 -19.98 26.59
N GLU A 61 -53.30 -20.17 25.31
CA GLU A 61 -52.03 -20.68 24.81
C GLU A 61 -51.14 -19.49 24.39
N VAL A 62 -49.92 -19.44 24.90
CA VAL A 62 -48.95 -18.39 24.56
C VAL A 62 -47.80 -19.00 23.78
N SER A 63 -47.48 -18.39 22.64
CA SER A 63 -46.30 -18.71 21.83
C SER A 63 -45.51 -17.45 21.56
N TRP A 64 -44.18 -17.59 21.44
CA TRP A 64 -43.26 -16.48 21.23
C TRP A 64 -42.60 -16.59 19.86
N ARG A 65 -42.40 -15.47 19.18
CA ARG A 65 -41.63 -15.38 17.94
C ARG A 65 -40.58 -14.28 18.07
N ILE A 66 -39.37 -14.55 17.60
CA ILE A 66 -38.28 -13.57 17.52
C ILE A 66 -38.05 -13.26 16.04
N GLU A 67 -38.03 -11.98 15.69
CA GLU A 67 -37.82 -11.47 14.33
C GLU A 67 -36.54 -10.62 14.33
N ALA A 68 -35.56 -10.99 13.50
CA ALA A 68 -34.31 -10.25 13.30
C ALA A 68 -33.75 -10.52 11.89
N ASN A 69 -32.85 -9.67 11.41
CA ASN A 69 -32.22 -9.82 10.09
C ASN A 69 -31.02 -10.79 10.09
N GLY A 70 -30.66 -11.35 11.25
CA GLY A 70 -29.50 -12.22 11.47
C GLY A 70 -29.66 -13.05 12.74
N SER A 71 -28.63 -13.08 13.60
CA SER A 71 -28.72 -13.80 14.88
C SER A 71 -29.84 -13.24 15.76
N THR A 72 -30.78 -14.09 16.13
CA THR A 72 -31.98 -13.68 16.88
C THR A 72 -31.75 -13.59 18.39
N GLY A 73 -30.62 -14.08 18.90
CA GLY A 73 -30.43 -14.32 20.34
C GLY A 73 -31.29 -15.48 20.84
N LYS A 74 -31.61 -15.51 22.14
CA LYS A 74 -32.41 -16.59 22.74
C LYS A 74 -33.43 -16.05 23.73
N LEU A 75 -34.60 -16.69 23.79
CA LEU A 75 -35.61 -16.42 24.80
C LEU A 75 -35.74 -17.63 25.73
N GLU A 76 -35.65 -17.40 27.04
CA GLU A 76 -35.82 -18.44 28.06
C GLU A 76 -36.92 -18.06 29.04
N GLU A 77 -37.70 -19.05 29.46
CA GLU A 77 -38.77 -18.86 30.43
C GLU A 77 -38.21 -18.59 31.82
N LYS A 78 -38.67 -17.52 32.47
CA LYS A 78 -38.27 -17.15 33.82
C LYS A 78 -39.30 -17.59 34.85
N ASN A 79 -40.58 -17.32 34.60
CA ASN A 79 -41.70 -17.68 35.47
C ASN A 79 -43.02 -17.82 34.68
N ASP A 80 -43.85 -18.77 35.11
CA ASP A 80 -45.20 -19.02 34.59
C ASP A 80 -46.24 -18.88 35.72
N TYR A 81 -46.59 -17.63 36.08
CA TYR A 81 -47.61 -17.40 37.11
C TYR A 81 -49.01 -17.31 36.48
N ARG A 82 -49.82 -18.36 36.72
CA ARG A 82 -51.19 -18.50 36.21
C ARG A 82 -52.23 -18.31 37.33
N GLY A 83 -52.39 -17.06 37.80
CA GLY A 83 -53.41 -16.65 38.77
C GLY A 83 -54.63 -15.98 38.12
N ASN A 84 -55.36 -15.14 38.88
CA ASN A 84 -56.36 -14.22 38.32
C ASN A 84 -55.64 -13.08 37.57
N GLY A 85 -55.35 -13.34 36.29
CA GLY A 85 -54.40 -12.60 35.46
C GLY A 85 -53.15 -13.45 35.24
N ILE A 86 -52.76 -13.64 33.97
CA ILE A 86 -51.53 -14.39 33.63
C ILE A 86 -50.39 -13.39 33.49
N LYS A 87 -49.32 -13.62 34.25
CA LYS A 87 -48.06 -12.87 34.12
C LYS A 87 -46.96 -13.85 33.73
N LEU A 88 -46.50 -13.75 32.49
CA LEU A 88 -45.38 -14.55 31.97
C LEU A 88 -44.15 -13.67 31.88
N GLU A 89 -43.06 -14.13 32.49
CA GLU A 89 -41.76 -13.46 32.40
C GLU A 89 -40.81 -14.31 31.56
N MET A 90 -40.20 -13.69 30.56
CA MET A 90 -39.15 -14.30 29.74
C MET A 90 -37.86 -13.49 29.90
N ASN A 91 -36.72 -14.18 29.95
CA ASN A 91 -35.41 -13.57 29.78
C ASN A 91 -35.00 -13.66 28.31
N TYR A 92 -34.80 -12.51 27.69
CA TYR A 92 -34.15 -12.43 26.39
C TYR A 92 -32.64 -12.28 26.58
N PHE A 93 -31.87 -13.12 25.90
CA PHE A 93 -30.41 -13.07 25.81
C PHE A 93 -30.05 -12.56 24.42
N ALA A 94 -29.35 -11.43 24.36
CA ALA A 94 -28.84 -10.87 23.11
C ALA A 94 -27.84 -11.84 22.46
N PRO A 95 -27.65 -11.78 21.12
CA PRO A 95 -26.51 -12.43 20.48
C PRO A 95 -25.20 -12.05 21.17
N ASP A 96 -24.23 -12.95 21.14
CA ASP A 96 -22.91 -12.72 21.75
C ASP A 96 -22.07 -11.65 21.02
N ASP A 97 -22.43 -11.35 19.76
CA ASP A 97 -21.73 -10.41 18.88
C ASP A 97 -22.71 -9.78 17.88
N VAL A 98 -22.69 -8.45 17.74
CA VAL A 98 -23.45 -7.68 16.74
C VAL A 98 -22.57 -6.65 16.03
N ASN A 99 -22.15 -6.96 14.80
CA ASN A 99 -21.27 -6.10 13.99
C ASN A 99 -22.01 -4.87 13.36
N GLU A 100 -22.86 -4.19 14.11
CA GLU A 100 -23.54 -2.95 13.69
C GLU A 100 -23.91 -2.08 14.89
N GLU A 101 -23.95 -0.76 14.71
CA GLU A 101 -24.17 0.21 15.80
C GLU A 101 -25.53 0.04 16.52
N GLU A 102 -26.57 -0.36 15.79
CA GLU A 102 -27.90 -0.64 16.34
C GLU A 102 -28.53 -1.88 15.70
N TYR A 103 -28.38 -3.05 16.34
CA TYR A 103 -28.99 -4.30 15.89
C TYR A 103 -30.43 -4.43 16.39
N LYS A 104 -31.40 -4.53 15.47
CA LYS A 104 -32.84 -4.52 15.81
C LYS A 104 -33.43 -5.92 15.87
N VAL A 105 -34.00 -6.27 17.03
CA VAL A 105 -34.75 -7.50 17.26
C VAL A 105 -36.17 -7.18 17.70
N ARG A 106 -37.15 -7.92 17.22
CA ARG A 106 -38.55 -7.79 17.65
C ARG A 106 -39.03 -9.10 18.24
N ILE A 107 -39.52 -9.06 19.48
CA ILE A 107 -40.15 -10.22 20.12
C ILE A 107 -41.66 -10.01 20.09
N VAL A 108 -42.37 -11.00 19.55
CA VAL A 108 -43.82 -11.01 19.42
C VAL A 108 -44.39 -12.10 20.33
N ALA A 109 -45.23 -11.70 21.27
CA ALA A 109 -46.05 -12.58 22.08
C ALA A 109 -47.39 -12.82 21.36
N ILE A 110 -47.69 -14.08 21.06
CA ILE A 110 -48.92 -14.49 20.37
C ILE A 110 -49.77 -15.28 21.35
N VAL A 111 -50.94 -14.74 21.70
CA VAL A 111 -51.89 -15.37 22.63
C VAL A 111 -53.09 -15.88 21.86
N ARG A 112 -53.35 -17.19 21.97
CA ARG A 112 -54.51 -17.86 21.36
C ARG A 112 -55.51 -18.24 22.45
N PHE A 113 -56.75 -17.77 22.32
CA PHE A 113 -57.81 -18.07 23.29
C PHE A 113 -59.18 -18.11 22.61
N LYS A 114 -59.92 -19.22 22.77
CA LYS A 114 -61.29 -19.41 22.26
C LYS A 114 -61.47 -19.00 20.77
N GLY A 115 -60.47 -19.28 19.92
CA GLY A 115 -60.48 -18.97 18.49
C GLY A 115 -60.00 -17.56 18.12
N TYR A 116 -59.68 -16.71 19.09
CA TYR A 116 -59.07 -15.39 18.86
C TYR A 116 -57.54 -15.47 18.98
N VAL A 117 -56.86 -14.71 18.13
CA VAL A 117 -55.41 -14.49 18.18
C VAL A 117 -55.18 -13.02 18.48
N LYS A 118 -54.46 -12.73 19.57
CA LYS A 118 -53.95 -11.39 19.86
C LYS A 118 -52.43 -11.44 19.84
N GLU A 119 -51.81 -10.41 19.26
CA GLU A 119 -50.37 -10.24 19.22
C GLU A 119 -49.98 -8.93 19.89
N ASP A 120 -48.89 -8.97 20.65
CA ASP A 120 -48.25 -7.77 21.14
C ASP A 120 -46.73 -7.95 21.05
N PHE A 121 -46.00 -6.84 20.93
CA PHE A 121 -44.58 -6.90 20.66
C PHE A 121 -43.77 -5.91 21.50
N VAL A 122 -42.48 -6.24 21.58
CA VAL A 122 -41.41 -5.41 22.15
C VAL A 122 -40.31 -5.31 21.10
N ASN A 123 -39.80 -4.10 20.91
CA ASN A 123 -38.64 -3.85 20.07
C ASN A 123 -37.40 -3.78 20.95
N LEU A 124 -36.38 -4.54 20.61
CA LEU A 124 -35.08 -4.53 21.26
C LEU A 124 -34.07 -3.93 20.30
N ILE A 125 -33.30 -2.99 20.83
CA ILE A 125 -32.15 -2.39 20.16
C ILE A 125 -30.93 -2.91 20.90
N ILE A 126 -30.16 -3.74 20.22
CA ILE A 126 -28.94 -4.34 20.74
C ILE A 126 -27.77 -3.50 20.24
N TYR A 127 -26.94 -3.02 21.16
CA TYR A 127 -25.74 -2.26 20.82
C TYR A 127 -24.49 -3.14 21.06
N PRO A 128 -23.45 -3.01 20.23
CA PRO A 128 -22.23 -3.79 20.38
C PRO A 128 -21.46 -3.36 21.62
N ARG A 129 -20.65 -4.27 22.15
CA ARG A 129 -19.66 -3.91 23.16
C ARG A 129 -18.41 -3.43 22.44
N ILE A 130 -18.21 -2.12 22.46
CA ILE A 130 -17.08 -1.47 21.81
C ILE A 130 -15.91 -1.38 22.80
N TYR A 131 -14.78 -1.99 22.45
CA TYR A 131 -13.55 -1.94 23.23
C TYR A 131 -12.73 -0.70 22.87
N GLU A 132 -12.29 0.04 23.88
CA GLU A 132 -11.40 1.18 23.67
C GLU A 132 -10.05 0.75 23.07
N THR A 133 -9.52 1.57 22.16
CA THR A 133 -8.20 1.38 21.57
C THR A 133 -7.29 2.56 21.85
N GLU A 134 -6.00 2.29 21.91
CA GLU A 134 -4.94 3.29 21.95
C GLU A 134 -3.99 3.05 20.80
N ILE A 135 -3.67 4.12 20.08
CA ILE A 135 -2.66 4.12 19.02
C ILE A 135 -1.48 5.00 19.47
N GLY A 136 -0.27 4.45 19.42
CA GLY A 136 0.96 5.20 19.58
C GLY A 136 1.63 5.41 18.22
N LEU A 137 2.13 6.62 17.95
CA LEU A 137 2.87 6.94 16.73
C LEU A 137 4.32 7.29 17.05
N PHE A 138 5.24 6.58 16.41
CA PHE A 138 6.67 6.70 16.61
C PHE A 138 7.37 6.92 15.26
N CYS A 139 8.55 7.51 15.31
CA CYS A 139 9.46 7.59 14.18
C CYS A 139 10.88 7.33 14.66
N ASN A 140 11.75 6.86 13.77
CA ASN A 140 13.16 6.66 14.09
C ASN A 140 13.95 7.97 14.20
N ARG A 141 13.49 9.04 13.54
CA ARG A 141 14.10 10.37 13.52
C ARG A 141 13.04 11.46 13.50
N ASP A 142 13.17 12.45 14.38
CA ASP A 142 12.26 13.62 14.46
C ASP A 142 12.71 14.77 13.54
N GLU A 143 13.98 14.76 13.11
CA GLU A 143 14.56 15.71 12.15
C GLU A 143 15.34 14.91 11.09
N ILE A 144 15.09 15.23 9.82
CA ILE A 144 15.74 14.61 8.65
C ILE A 144 16.08 15.69 7.62
N ILE A 145 17.01 15.41 6.73
CA ILE A 145 17.21 16.17 5.49
C ILE A 145 16.19 15.64 4.46
N ALA A 146 15.67 16.50 3.58
CA ALA A 146 14.89 16.07 2.42
C ALA A 146 15.69 15.02 1.64
N GLY A 147 15.00 14.02 1.09
CA GLY A 147 15.64 12.85 0.48
C GLY A 147 16.01 11.72 1.45
N GLU A 148 16.10 11.97 2.75
CA GLU A 148 16.23 10.88 3.71
C GLU A 148 14.90 10.17 3.96
N THR A 149 14.94 8.84 4.09
CA THR A 149 13.77 8.08 4.54
C THR A 149 13.62 8.13 6.07
N CYS A 150 12.43 8.51 6.54
CA CYS A 150 12.02 8.36 7.95
C CYS A 150 11.10 7.14 8.10
N PHE A 151 11.36 6.28 9.07
CA PHE A 151 10.53 5.10 9.32
C PHE A 151 9.51 5.42 10.40
N LEU A 152 8.25 5.47 10.00
CA LEU A 152 7.11 5.64 10.89
C LEU A 152 6.61 4.30 11.38
N LYS A 153 6.13 4.29 12.63
CA LYS A 153 5.58 3.11 13.27
C LYS A 153 4.36 3.48 14.10
N ALA A 154 3.22 2.87 13.78
CA ALA A 154 2.04 2.91 14.61
C ALA A 154 1.92 1.62 15.44
N SER A 155 1.58 1.74 16.71
CA SER A 155 1.29 0.62 17.61
C SER A 155 -0.15 0.71 18.07
N LEU A 156 -0.98 -0.25 17.71
CA LEU A 156 -2.40 -0.30 18.07
C LEU A 156 -2.66 -1.40 19.10
N ILE A 157 -3.24 -1.01 20.23
CA ILE A 157 -3.60 -1.93 21.32
C ILE A 157 -5.05 -1.71 21.77
N SER A 158 -5.69 -2.77 22.24
CA SER A 158 -6.92 -2.66 23.04
C SER A 158 -6.55 -2.28 24.47
N VAL A 159 -7.19 -1.23 25.00
CA VAL A 159 -6.91 -0.71 26.35
C VAL A 159 -7.39 -1.68 27.43
N GLU A 160 -8.60 -2.21 27.26
CA GLU A 160 -9.22 -3.15 28.20
C GLU A 160 -8.49 -4.49 28.23
N GLU A 161 -8.25 -5.06 27.05
CA GLU A 161 -7.63 -6.38 26.92
C GLU A 161 -6.10 -6.35 27.07
N LYS A 162 -5.49 -5.16 26.92
CA LYS A 162 -4.03 -4.95 26.87
C LYS A 162 -3.34 -5.86 25.85
N LYS A 163 -4.00 -6.05 24.70
CA LYS A 163 -3.53 -6.91 23.62
C LYS A 163 -3.36 -6.12 22.34
N PRO A 164 -2.37 -6.49 21.50
CA PRO A 164 -2.24 -5.92 20.17
C PRO A 164 -3.44 -6.29 19.29
N ILE A 165 -3.79 -5.40 18.36
CA ILE A 165 -4.84 -5.63 17.37
C ILE A 165 -4.17 -5.92 16.03
N GLU A 166 -4.24 -7.17 15.57
CA GLU A 166 -3.66 -7.65 14.32
C GLU A 166 -4.56 -7.34 13.11
N ASN A 167 -3.94 -7.14 11.94
CA ASN A 167 -4.60 -6.94 10.66
C ASN A 167 -5.60 -5.77 10.65
N ALA A 168 -5.37 -4.78 11.50
CA ALA A 168 -6.14 -3.55 11.55
C ALA A 168 -5.57 -2.55 10.54
N SER A 169 -6.44 -1.93 9.74
CA SER A 169 -6.05 -0.88 8.82
C SER A 169 -5.76 0.42 9.58
N ILE A 170 -4.54 0.93 9.46
CA ILE A 170 -4.11 2.24 9.97
C ILE A 170 -3.95 3.18 8.79
N LYS A 171 -4.62 4.32 8.84
CA LYS A 171 -4.51 5.39 7.85
C LYS A 171 -3.51 6.43 8.32
N PHE A 172 -2.44 6.60 7.56
CA PHE A 172 -1.48 7.68 7.73
C PHE A 172 -1.85 8.87 6.85
N SER A 173 -1.92 10.06 7.42
CA SER A 173 -2.17 11.31 6.70
C SER A 173 -1.10 12.34 7.03
N PHE A 174 -0.58 13.00 6.00
CA PHE A 174 0.56 13.92 6.10
C PHE A 174 0.16 15.32 5.68
N PHE A 175 0.55 16.31 6.48
CA PHE A 175 0.15 17.70 6.31
C PHE A 175 1.35 18.65 6.35
N ILE A 176 1.33 19.63 5.45
CA ILE A 176 2.20 20.82 5.48
C ILE A 176 1.27 22.02 5.62
N GLU A 177 1.47 22.87 6.62
CA GLU A 177 0.64 24.07 6.84
C GLU A 177 -0.87 23.77 6.78
N GLU A 178 -1.30 22.71 7.48
CA GLU A 178 -2.70 22.22 7.52
C GLU A 178 -3.25 21.65 6.20
N LYS A 179 -2.45 21.64 5.12
CA LYS A 179 -2.83 21.04 3.83
C LYS A 179 -2.34 19.61 3.74
N LYS A 180 -3.28 18.68 3.55
CA LYS A 180 -2.96 17.28 3.31
C LYS A 180 -2.33 17.12 1.93
N PHE A 181 -1.15 16.53 1.85
CA PHE A 181 -0.47 16.26 0.57
C PHE A 181 -0.28 14.76 0.31
N MET A 182 -0.30 13.92 1.34
CA MET A 182 -0.14 12.47 1.20
C MET A 182 -1.07 11.71 2.15
N GLU A 183 -1.51 10.54 1.70
CA GLU A 183 -2.28 9.58 2.49
C GLU A 183 -1.86 8.16 2.09
N LYS A 184 -1.62 7.30 3.09
CA LYS A 184 -1.27 5.89 2.89
C LYS A 184 -2.01 5.03 3.90
N ILE A 185 -2.37 3.81 3.52
CA ILE A 185 -3.02 2.83 4.40
C ILE A 185 -2.08 1.63 4.53
N VAL A 186 -1.82 1.22 5.77
CA VAL A 186 -1.02 0.04 6.12
C VAL A 186 -1.79 -0.80 7.13
N TYR A 187 -1.40 -2.06 7.29
CA TYR A 187 -2.06 -3.00 8.19
C TYR A 187 -1.12 -3.38 9.33
N THR A 188 -1.67 -3.56 10.53
CA THR A 188 -0.89 -4.04 11.67
C THR A 188 -0.52 -5.51 11.54
N ASP A 189 0.67 -5.87 12.01
CA ASP A 189 1.11 -7.25 12.17
C ASP A 189 0.50 -7.92 13.42
N LYS A 190 0.90 -9.16 13.71
CA LYS A 190 0.51 -9.91 14.92
C LYS A 190 0.85 -9.23 16.25
N ASN A 191 1.74 -8.24 16.24
CA ASN A 191 2.14 -7.47 17.42
C ASN A 191 1.41 -6.12 17.47
N GLY A 192 0.44 -5.87 16.58
CA GLY A 192 -0.30 -4.62 16.52
C GLY A 192 0.52 -3.47 15.92
N LEU A 193 1.59 -3.78 15.18
CA LEU A 193 2.52 -2.79 14.65
C LEU A 193 2.30 -2.60 13.16
N ALA A 194 2.19 -1.35 12.73
CA ALA A 194 2.19 -0.98 11.31
C ALA A 194 3.36 -0.05 11.03
N GLU A 195 4.19 -0.39 10.04
CA GLU A 195 5.38 0.37 9.68
C GLU A 195 5.22 1.00 8.29
N LEU A 196 5.67 2.24 8.14
CA LEU A 196 5.54 3.02 6.91
C LEU A 196 6.83 3.82 6.67
N PRO A 197 7.61 3.52 5.62
CA PRO A 197 8.67 4.40 5.18
C PRO A 197 8.04 5.68 4.62
N PHE A 198 8.49 6.82 5.12
CA PHE A 198 8.11 8.14 4.64
C PHE A 198 9.32 8.80 3.97
N PHE A 199 9.10 9.26 2.76
CA PHE A 199 10.08 9.92 1.91
C PHE A 199 9.45 11.20 1.36
N LEU A 200 10.22 12.28 1.40
CA LEU A 200 9.90 13.54 0.75
C LEU A 200 11.21 14.02 0.13
N SER A 201 11.25 13.99 -1.20
CA SER A 201 12.46 14.29 -1.96
C SER A 201 12.99 15.68 -1.65
N ASN A 202 12.20 16.74 -1.90
CA ASN A 202 12.70 18.10 -1.78
C ASN A 202 11.78 19.07 -1.04
N VAL A 203 12.42 20.04 -0.36
CA VAL A 203 11.77 21.20 0.27
C VAL A 203 12.63 22.44 0.05
N ASN A 204 12.00 23.59 -0.22
CA ASN A 204 12.74 24.84 -0.43
C ASN A 204 13.24 25.47 0.88
N ASP A 205 12.52 25.25 1.97
CA ASP A 205 12.79 25.79 3.29
C ASP A 205 12.55 24.71 4.34
N THR A 206 13.10 24.91 5.53
CA THR A 206 12.84 24.02 6.67
C THR A 206 11.33 23.88 6.90
N THR A 207 10.82 22.67 6.72
CA THR A 207 9.39 22.36 6.70
C THR A 207 9.05 21.41 7.83
N GLU A 208 7.95 21.66 8.53
CA GLU A 208 7.42 20.74 9.53
C GLU A 208 6.25 19.94 8.93
N ILE A 209 6.38 18.61 8.94
CA ILE A 209 5.32 17.70 8.52
C ILE A 209 4.57 17.24 9.75
N GLU A 210 3.26 17.45 9.78
CA GLU A 210 2.40 16.81 10.76
C GLU A 210 1.85 15.50 10.19
N VAL A 211 2.10 14.41 10.91
CA VAL A 211 1.70 13.06 10.55
C VAL A 211 0.65 12.58 11.54
N PHE A 212 -0.48 12.11 11.02
CA PHE A 212 -1.54 11.47 11.80
C PHE A 212 -1.63 10.00 11.45
N ALA A 213 -1.71 9.14 12.46
CA ALA A 213 -2.08 7.74 12.33
C ALA A 213 -3.49 7.55 12.92
N GLU A 214 -4.44 7.14 12.09
CA GLU A 214 -5.85 6.99 12.42
C GLU A 214 -6.25 5.51 12.30
N TYR A 215 -6.76 4.95 13.39
CA TYR A 215 -7.56 3.73 13.38
C TYR A 215 -9.03 4.11 13.47
N LYS A 216 -9.83 3.72 12.48
CA LYS A 216 -11.26 4.00 12.48
C LYS A 216 -12.02 2.96 13.29
N ARG A 217 -13.12 3.39 13.90
CA ARG A 217 -14.07 2.49 14.53
C ARG A 217 -14.43 1.36 13.56
N ASN A 218 -14.39 0.15 14.08
CA ASN A 218 -14.62 -1.05 13.29
C ASN A 218 -15.64 -1.95 14.00
N PHE A 219 -16.68 -2.33 13.26
CA PHE A 219 -17.66 -3.32 13.66
C PHE A 219 -17.40 -4.59 12.86
N SER A 220 -16.48 -5.44 13.32
CA SER A 220 -16.10 -6.63 12.58
C SER A 220 -15.50 -7.73 13.46
N GLY A 221 -15.83 -8.97 13.14
CA GLY A 221 -15.21 -10.13 13.77
C GLY A 221 -15.99 -10.53 15.01
N TYR A 222 -15.28 -10.78 16.11
CA TYR A 222 -15.88 -11.14 17.41
C TYR A 222 -15.73 -10.04 18.46
N MET A 223 -15.07 -8.95 18.10
CA MET A 223 -14.77 -7.84 18.98
C MET A 223 -14.79 -6.55 18.17
N ASP A 224 -15.62 -5.63 18.63
CA ASP A 224 -15.74 -4.31 18.03
C ASP A 224 -14.86 -3.31 18.74
N TYR A 225 -14.24 -2.41 17.99
CA TYR A 225 -13.23 -1.50 18.53
C TYR A 225 -13.57 -0.06 18.22
N GLU A 226 -13.36 0.80 19.21
CA GLU A 226 -13.45 2.24 19.04
C GLU A 226 -12.27 2.75 18.23
N GLY A 227 -12.48 3.82 17.46
CA GLY A 227 -11.40 4.47 16.73
C GLY A 227 -10.44 5.22 17.65
N SER A 228 -9.19 5.35 17.23
CA SER A 228 -8.17 6.12 17.93
C SER A 228 -7.26 6.84 16.95
N ILE A 229 -6.65 7.94 17.39
CA ILE A 229 -5.76 8.77 16.58
C ILE A 229 -4.54 9.20 17.39
N ALA A 230 -3.39 9.20 16.75
CA ALA A 230 -2.17 9.78 17.27
C ALA A 230 -1.52 10.67 16.21
N ASN A 231 -0.82 11.71 16.64
CA ASN A 231 -0.08 12.59 15.75
C ASN A 231 1.37 12.75 16.19
N LYS A 232 2.21 13.07 15.22
CA LYS A 232 3.63 13.35 15.43
C LYS A 232 4.10 14.38 14.40
N LYS A 233 5.13 15.13 14.75
CA LYS A 233 5.77 16.11 13.87
C LYS A 233 7.16 15.63 13.48
N ILE A 234 7.51 15.85 12.21
CA ILE A 234 8.83 15.58 11.65
C ILE A 234 9.32 16.87 11.01
N LYS A 235 10.53 17.28 11.34
CA LYS A 235 11.17 18.44 10.74
C LYS A 235 12.03 18.00 9.56
N ILE A 236 11.85 18.62 8.41
CA ILE A 236 12.59 18.34 7.18
C ILE A 236 13.41 19.58 6.85
N LEU A 237 14.73 19.40 6.76
CA LEU A 237 15.66 20.42 6.31
C LEU A 237 15.81 20.35 4.79
N PRO A 238 15.95 21.50 4.08
CA PRO A 238 16.28 21.47 2.66
C PRO A 238 17.64 20.80 2.47
N GLU A 239 17.73 19.96 1.44
CA GLU A 239 18.97 19.34 1.02
C GLU A 239 19.96 20.40 0.51
N LYS A 240 21.26 20.14 0.66
CA LYS A 240 22.32 21.02 0.17
C LYS A 240 23.44 20.20 -0.45
N PRO A 241 24.17 20.77 -1.44
CA PRO A 241 25.34 20.12 -2.01
C PRO A 241 26.31 19.61 -0.95
N GLY A 242 26.54 18.30 -0.98
CA GLY A 242 27.47 17.61 -0.09
C GLY A 242 26.87 17.07 1.22
N ASP A 243 25.55 17.20 1.42
CA ASP A 243 24.82 16.46 2.46
C ASP A 243 24.82 14.95 2.14
N PHE A 244 24.55 14.58 0.89
CA PHE A 244 24.68 13.22 0.38
C PHE A 244 25.89 13.08 -0.56
N PRO A 245 26.65 11.97 -0.46
CA PRO A 245 27.72 11.69 -1.41
C PRO A 245 27.14 11.10 -2.71
N VAL A 246 27.49 11.71 -3.84
CA VAL A 246 27.11 11.28 -5.18
C VAL A 246 27.92 10.05 -5.59
N VAL A 247 27.24 9.01 -6.05
CA VAL A 247 27.84 7.78 -6.56
C VAL A 247 27.73 7.74 -8.08
N LEU A 248 28.87 7.60 -8.75
CA LEU A 248 28.95 7.51 -10.21
C LEU A 248 29.09 6.05 -10.65
N ILE A 249 28.09 5.52 -11.36
CA ILE A 249 28.05 4.11 -11.80
C ILE A 249 28.12 4.02 -13.33
N HIS A 250 29.19 3.41 -13.85
CA HIS A 250 29.45 3.31 -15.27
C HIS A 250 28.68 2.20 -16.00
N GLY A 251 28.59 2.33 -17.33
CA GLY A 251 28.06 1.32 -18.23
C GLY A 251 28.95 0.10 -18.39
N TRP A 252 28.50 -0.84 -19.23
CA TRP A 252 29.13 -2.15 -19.45
C TRP A 252 30.63 -2.10 -19.78
N ILE A 253 31.06 -1.14 -20.59
CA ILE A 253 32.46 -1.01 -21.02
C ILE A 253 33.28 -0.02 -20.18
N GLY A 254 32.67 0.61 -19.18
CA GLY A 254 33.28 1.70 -18.42
C GLY A 254 34.63 1.30 -17.87
N SER A 255 34.73 0.15 -17.19
CA SER A 255 35.92 -0.31 -16.49
C SER A 255 37.03 -0.91 -17.35
N ILE A 256 36.89 -0.98 -18.68
CA ILE A 256 37.91 -1.59 -19.56
C ILE A 256 39.24 -0.83 -19.50
N SER A 257 39.21 0.49 -19.26
CA SER A 257 40.43 1.25 -18.98
C SER A 257 40.14 2.47 -18.11
N SER A 258 41.09 2.83 -17.25
CA SER A 258 41.00 4.08 -16.48
C SER A 258 40.86 5.31 -17.38
N SER A 259 41.45 5.31 -18.57
CA SER A 259 41.31 6.43 -19.53
C SER A 259 39.89 6.61 -20.04
N LEU A 260 39.18 5.51 -20.30
CA LEU A 260 37.78 5.57 -20.74
C LEU A 260 36.87 5.99 -19.57
N LEU A 261 37.08 5.43 -18.37
CA LEU A 261 36.38 5.89 -17.16
C LEU A 261 36.59 7.38 -16.90
N ASN A 262 37.86 7.84 -16.96
CA ASN A 262 38.22 9.24 -16.83
C ASN A 262 37.44 10.07 -17.85
N TYR A 263 37.46 9.67 -19.13
CA TYR A 263 36.77 10.39 -20.18
C TYR A 263 35.26 10.51 -19.92
N THR A 264 34.62 9.44 -19.45
CA THR A 264 33.18 9.41 -19.14
C THR A 264 32.82 10.35 -17.99
N TRP A 265 33.60 10.39 -16.92
CA TRP A 265 33.17 11.02 -15.66
C TRP A 265 33.88 12.34 -15.34
N TRP A 266 35.03 12.62 -15.93
CA TRP A 266 35.90 13.72 -15.51
C TRP A 266 35.20 15.06 -15.48
N THR A 267 34.53 15.44 -16.58
CA THR A 267 33.88 16.75 -16.70
C THR A 267 32.77 16.93 -15.68
N LEU A 268 31.87 15.95 -15.56
CA LEU A 268 30.78 15.97 -14.58
C LEU A 268 31.34 16.04 -13.15
N THR A 269 32.36 15.24 -12.87
CA THR A 269 33.03 15.20 -11.56
C THR A 269 33.57 16.56 -11.16
N GLN A 270 34.28 17.27 -12.06
CA GLN A 270 34.78 18.60 -11.76
C GLN A 270 33.64 19.59 -11.48
N LYS A 271 32.55 19.54 -12.25
CA LYS A 271 31.39 20.41 -12.03
C LYS A 271 30.69 20.14 -10.70
N LEU A 272 30.51 18.87 -10.32
CA LEU A 272 29.94 18.48 -9.03
C LEU A 272 30.78 19.07 -7.88
N LEU A 273 32.10 18.91 -7.96
CA LEU A 273 33.03 19.46 -6.97
C LEU A 273 32.98 21.00 -6.91
N GLU A 274 32.96 21.67 -8.06
CA GLU A 274 32.85 23.14 -8.14
C GLU A 274 31.55 23.66 -7.52
N LYS A 275 30.48 22.86 -7.54
CA LYS A 275 29.17 23.17 -6.95
C LYS A 275 29.03 22.76 -5.49
N GLY A 276 30.05 22.15 -4.90
CA GLY A 276 30.09 21.78 -3.48
C GLY A 276 29.60 20.36 -3.17
N PHE A 277 29.24 19.56 -4.17
CA PHE A 277 28.91 18.15 -3.96
C PHE A 277 30.16 17.36 -3.56
N LYS A 278 29.91 16.25 -2.86
CA LYS A 278 30.92 15.22 -2.61
C LYS A 278 30.60 14.04 -3.50
N VAL A 279 31.60 13.48 -4.16
CA VAL A 279 31.46 12.20 -4.86
C VAL A 279 32.14 11.13 -4.01
N LEU A 280 31.58 9.94 -3.93
CA LEU A 280 32.07 8.90 -3.03
C LEU A 280 33.40 8.29 -3.49
N ASP A 281 34.45 8.30 -2.65
CA ASP A 281 35.73 7.66 -2.98
C ASP A 281 35.72 6.15 -2.80
N PHE A 282 36.06 5.39 -3.84
CA PHE A 282 36.18 3.93 -3.76
C PHE A 282 37.60 3.42 -3.44
N ASP A 283 38.61 4.28 -3.49
CA ASP A 283 39.99 4.00 -3.06
C ASP A 283 40.55 5.15 -2.21
N ILE A 284 40.50 4.97 -0.89
CA ILE A 284 40.98 5.96 0.09
C ILE A 284 42.48 6.25 0.02
N ASN A 285 43.27 5.42 -0.68
CA ASN A 285 44.71 5.68 -0.86
C ASN A 285 44.99 6.67 -2.00
N LYS A 286 43.96 7.00 -2.77
CA LYS A 286 44.00 7.96 -3.86
C LYS A 286 42.89 8.98 -3.61
N LEU A 287 43.13 9.84 -2.62
CA LEU A 287 42.17 10.88 -2.24
C LEU A 287 41.80 11.74 -3.44
N GLY A 288 40.49 11.99 -3.59
CA GLY A 288 39.94 12.79 -4.67
C GLY A 288 38.89 12.00 -5.43
N VAL A 289 37.66 12.14 -4.97
CA VAL A 289 36.39 11.89 -5.66
C VAL A 289 36.52 10.98 -6.89
N GLN A 290 36.42 9.67 -6.64
CA GLN A 290 36.57 8.62 -7.66
C GLN A 290 35.25 7.99 -8.05
N TRP A 291 35.10 7.65 -9.33
CA TRP A 291 34.01 6.78 -9.79
C TRP A 291 34.27 5.32 -9.39
N LEU A 292 33.19 4.55 -9.27
CA LEU A 292 33.27 3.13 -8.98
C LEU A 292 33.97 2.39 -10.12
N THR A 293 35.10 1.74 -9.84
CA THR A 293 35.74 0.82 -10.80
C THR A 293 35.46 -0.62 -10.38
N TYR A 294 34.80 -1.38 -11.26
CA TYR A 294 34.54 -2.80 -11.05
C TYR A 294 34.63 -3.58 -12.35
N GLU A 295 35.25 -4.75 -12.31
CA GLU A 295 35.26 -5.67 -13.44
C GLU A 295 33.95 -6.47 -13.42
N PRO A 296 33.11 -6.41 -14.46
CA PRO A 296 31.97 -7.31 -14.57
C PRO A 296 32.48 -8.76 -14.56
N GLY A 297 31.76 -9.64 -13.85
CA GLY A 297 32.15 -11.03 -13.66
C GLY A 297 32.03 -11.91 -14.92
N TRP A 298 32.37 -13.19 -14.78
CA TRP A 298 32.52 -14.19 -15.84
C TRP A 298 31.14 -14.67 -16.37
N GLU A 299 31.11 -15.62 -17.31
CA GLU A 299 29.98 -15.96 -18.22
C GLU A 299 28.57 -16.09 -17.59
N GLU A 300 28.44 -16.48 -16.32
CA GLU A 300 27.14 -16.71 -15.63
C GLU A 300 26.70 -15.56 -14.70
N HIS A 301 27.45 -14.45 -14.64
CA HIS A 301 27.12 -13.34 -13.74
C HIS A 301 26.20 -12.31 -14.44
N HIS A 302 24.89 -12.48 -14.22
CA HIS A 302 23.81 -11.59 -14.64
C HIS A 302 23.86 -10.21 -13.97
N ILE A 303 23.09 -9.25 -14.50
CA ILE A 303 23.06 -7.87 -13.96
C ILE A 303 22.67 -7.84 -12.47
N SER A 304 21.78 -8.74 -12.03
CA SER A 304 21.38 -8.90 -10.62
C SER A 304 22.60 -9.14 -9.71
N TRP A 305 23.47 -10.09 -10.07
CA TRP A 305 24.70 -10.40 -9.32
C TRP A 305 25.63 -9.19 -9.25
N ILE A 306 25.79 -8.47 -10.37
CA ILE A 306 26.61 -7.25 -10.43
C ILE A 306 26.05 -6.18 -9.49
N ALA A 307 24.73 -6.02 -9.45
CA ALA A 307 24.09 -5.08 -8.54
C ALA A 307 24.40 -5.40 -7.07
N GLY A 308 24.41 -6.69 -6.69
CA GLY A 308 24.88 -7.14 -5.38
C GLY A 308 26.32 -6.68 -5.08
N LYS A 309 27.26 -6.87 -6.01
CA LYS A 309 28.67 -6.47 -5.81
C LYS A 309 28.89 -4.96 -5.81
N VAL A 310 28.19 -4.23 -6.68
CA VAL A 310 28.21 -2.76 -6.71
C VAL A 310 27.66 -2.20 -5.40
N SER A 311 26.53 -2.73 -4.94
CA SER A 311 25.91 -2.38 -3.67
C SER A 311 26.84 -2.57 -2.47
N GLN A 312 27.52 -3.73 -2.40
CA GLN A 312 28.53 -4.02 -1.36
C GLN A 312 29.71 -3.04 -1.43
N LYS A 313 30.23 -2.75 -2.62
CA LYS A 313 31.32 -1.78 -2.81
C LYS A 313 30.94 -0.36 -2.39
N ILE A 314 29.71 0.07 -2.65
CA ILE A 314 29.20 1.38 -2.21
C ILE A 314 29.16 1.43 -0.68
N ARG A 315 28.59 0.42 -0.03
CA ARG A 315 28.55 0.34 1.44
C ARG A 315 29.95 0.36 2.06
N ASP A 316 30.89 -0.38 1.50
CA ASP A 316 32.27 -0.41 1.97
C ASP A 316 32.95 0.96 1.77
N ALA A 317 32.74 1.60 0.62
CA ALA A 317 33.25 2.94 0.32
C ALA A 317 32.68 4.01 1.27
N LEU A 318 31.39 3.94 1.63
CA LEU A 318 30.79 4.82 2.63
C LEU A 318 31.55 4.75 3.96
N VAL A 319 31.79 3.54 4.48
CA VAL A 319 32.52 3.34 5.73
C VAL A 319 33.96 3.83 5.62
N LEU A 320 34.63 3.55 4.49
CA LEU A 320 36.00 4.00 4.25
C LEU A 320 36.12 5.53 4.22
N ASN A 321 35.07 6.23 3.79
CA ASN A 321 34.98 7.69 3.77
C ASN A 321 34.46 8.29 5.09
N GLY A 322 34.21 7.47 6.11
CA GLY A 322 33.75 7.93 7.43
C GLY A 322 32.23 8.17 7.51
N TYR A 323 31.46 7.75 6.52
CA TYR A 323 30.00 7.73 6.58
C TYR A 323 29.49 6.46 7.28
N PRO A 324 28.28 6.49 7.86
CA PRO A 324 27.62 5.27 8.29
C PRO A 324 27.28 4.40 7.06
N PRO A 325 27.24 3.05 7.20
CA PRO A 325 26.96 2.16 6.07
C PRO A 325 25.55 2.33 5.49
N ASN A 326 24.64 2.95 6.24
CA ASN A 326 23.28 3.28 5.84
C ASN A 326 23.08 4.75 5.45
N GLN A 327 24.16 5.48 5.14
CA GLN A 327 24.12 6.86 4.65
C GLN A 327 23.24 6.96 3.39
N THR A 328 22.42 8.03 3.32
CA THR A 328 21.70 8.42 2.11
C THR A 328 22.68 8.90 1.05
N ILE A 329 22.49 8.49 -0.20
CA ILE A 329 23.34 8.76 -1.34
C ILE A 329 22.52 9.17 -2.55
N ASP A 330 23.15 9.91 -3.46
CA ASP A 330 22.62 10.16 -4.80
C ASP A 330 23.34 9.27 -5.79
N ILE A 331 22.67 8.86 -6.85
CA ILE A 331 23.26 8.03 -7.88
C ILE A 331 23.10 8.69 -9.24
N VAL A 332 24.24 8.90 -9.92
CA VAL A 332 24.28 9.20 -11.35
C VAL A 332 24.84 7.99 -12.07
N ALA A 333 24.05 7.42 -12.96
CA ALA A 333 24.38 6.18 -13.61
C ALA A 333 24.28 6.29 -15.14
N HIS A 334 25.20 5.63 -15.84
CA HIS A 334 25.26 5.65 -17.31
C HIS A 334 25.05 4.25 -17.88
N SER A 335 24.23 4.15 -18.93
CA SER A 335 24.05 2.90 -19.69
C SER A 335 23.63 1.75 -18.76
N MET A 336 24.27 0.58 -18.84
CA MET A 336 24.05 -0.57 -17.94
C MET A 336 24.12 -0.21 -16.45
N GLY A 337 24.92 0.79 -16.07
CA GLY A 337 25.02 1.27 -14.68
C GLY A 337 23.67 1.71 -14.12
N GLY A 338 22.80 2.29 -14.95
CA GLY A 338 21.46 2.69 -14.52
C GLY A 338 20.54 1.51 -14.26
N ILE A 339 20.69 0.39 -14.98
CA ILE A 339 19.95 -0.84 -14.68
C ILE A 339 20.41 -1.42 -13.33
N ILE A 340 21.72 -1.39 -13.07
CA ILE A 340 22.29 -1.83 -11.79
C ILE A 340 21.73 -1.00 -10.63
N ALA A 341 21.76 0.33 -10.76
CA ALA A 341 21.25 1.23 -9.74
C ALA A 341 19.74 1.06 -9.52
N ARG A 342 18.97 0.91 -10.61
CA ARG A 342 17.54 0.60 -10.56
C ARG A 342 17.27 -0.71 -9.84
N PHE A 343 18.03 -1.77 -10.15
CA PHE A 343 17.92 -3.06 -9.45
C PHE A 343 18.14 -2.91 -7.94
N MET A 344 19.15 -2.13 -7.53
CA MET A 344 19.39 -1.85 -6.12
C MET A 344 18.20 -1.15 -5.46
N ALA A 345 17.61 -0.15 -6.12
CA ALA A 345 16.47 0.59 -5.59
C ALA A 345 15.18 -0.25 -5.50
N GLU A 346 14.97 -1.20 -6.42
CA GLU A 346 13.73 -1.98 -6.50
C GLU A 346 13.81 -3.33 -5.77
N HIS A 347 15.02 -3.89 -5.62
CA HIS A 347 15.25 -5.23 -5.09
C HIS A 347 16.23 -5.22 -3.90
N TYR A 348 16.00 -4.31 -2.96
CA TYR A 348 16.73 -4.29 -1.69
C TYR A 348 16.58 -5.61 -0.95
N MET A 349 17.70 -6.10 -0.40
CA MET A 349 17.84 -7.42 0.22
C MET A 349 17.63 -8.61 -0.73
N ALA A 350 17.66 -8.40 -2.05
CA ALA A 350 17.70 -9.52 -2.98
C ALA A 350 18.98 -10.34 -2.79
N ASP A 351 18.78 -11.64 -2.88
CA ASP A 351 19.80 -12.67 -2.84
C ASP A 351 20.02 -13.15 -4.27
N VAL A 352 21.22 -12.94 -4.81
CA VAL A 352 21.48 -12.94 -6.27
C VAL A 352 22.70 -13.79 -6.65
N ASP A 353 23.08 -14.75 -5.81
CA ASP A 353 24.19 -15.68 -6.06
C ASP A 353 24.02 -16.49 -7.35
N TYR A 354 22.77 -16.79 -7.73
CA TYR A 354 22.45 -17.73 -8.80
C TYR A 354 21.38 -17.20 -9.76
N TRP A 355 21.35 -17.81 -10.95
CA TRP A 355 20.39 -17.52 -12.01
C TRP A 355 19.62 -18.77 -12.44
N ASN A 356 18.35 -18.59 -12.81
CA ASN A 356 17.46 -19.62 -13.30
C ASN A 356 17.21 -19.44 -14.81
N ASP A 357 17.98 -20.16 -15.63
CA ASP A 357 17.84 -20.16 -17.09
C ASP A 357 16.46 -20.63 -17.59
N SER A 358 15.72 -21.36 -16.76
CA SER A 358 14.38 -21.88 -17.07
C SER A 358 13.24 -21.00 -16.56
N TRP A 359 13.52 -19.78 -16.10
CA TRP A 359 12.50 -18.86 -15.61
C TRP A 359 11.46 -18.54 -16.70
N SER A 360 10.18 -18.67 -16.35
CA SER A 360 9.07 -18.56 -17.30
C SER A 360 8.00 -17.53 -16.89
N GLY A 361 8.23 -16.75 -15.84
CA GLY A 361 7.36 -15.63 -15.46
C GLY A 361 6.98 -15.55 -13.99
N ASP A 362 7.09 -16.64 -13.23
CA ASP A 362 6.75 -16.66 -11.80
C ASP A 362 7.99 -16.40 -10.93
N GLY A 363 7.85 -15.51 -9.93
CA GLY A 363 8.96 -15.10 -9.07
C GLY A 363 10.03 -14.33 -9.85
N TYR A 364 11.29 -14.50 -9.45
CA TYR A 364 12.43 -13.83 -10.08
C TYR A 364 13.38 -14.86 -10.74
N PRO A 365 14.09 -14.46 -11.82
CA PRO A 365 15.10 -15.32 -12.43
C PRO A 365 16.39 -15.39 -11.60
N TRP A 366 16.58 -14.52 -10.61
CA TRP A 366 17.68 -14.58 -9.64
C TRP A 366 17.21 -15.19 -8.30
N TYR A 367 18.14 -15.85 -7.61
CA TYR A 367 17.96 -16.42 -6.27
C TYR A 367 19.35 -16.58 -5.61
N GLY A 368 19.41 -16.97 -4.34
CA GLY A 368 20.70 -17.30 -3.75
C GLY A 368 20.67 -18.17 -2.51
N ASP A 369 21.71 -18.03 -1.68
CA ASP A 369 22.07 -18.97 -0.63
C ASP A 369 21.36 -18.79 0.73
N GLY A 370 20.48 -17.78 0.81
CA GLY A 370 19.77 -17.34 2.01
C GLY A 370 20.34 -16.06 2.64
N ASN A 371 21.44 -15.50 2.11
CA ASN A 371 22.04 -14.26 2.59
C ASN A 371 21.83 -13.12 1.58
N PRO A 372 21.17 -12.02 1.96
CA PRO A 372 21.00 -10.87 1.07
C PRO A 372 22.32 -10.27 0.56
N ASP A 373 22.42 -10.12 -0.76
CA ASP A 373 23.58 -9.55 -1.45
C ASP A 373 23.44 -8.05 -1.70
N VAL A 374 22.22 -7.59 -2.02
CA VAL A 374 21.90 -6.19 -2.29
C VAL A 374 21.64 -5.47 -0.96
N VAL A 375 22.55 -4.59 -0.59
CA VAL A 375 22.67 -4.00 0.75
C VAL A 375 22.47 -2.48 0.78
N VAL A 376 22.24 -1.87 -0.37
CA VAL A 376 21.84 -0.49 -0.60
C VAL A 376 20.51 -0.57 -1.33
N GLY A 377 19.54 0.19 -0.87
CA GLY A 377 18.15 0.08 -1.33
C GLY A 377 17.42 1.41 -1.38
N PRO A 378 16.10 1.39 -1.57
CA PRO A 378 15.31 2.60 -1.77
C PRO A 378 15.27 3.52 -0.56
N TYR A 379 15.61 3.02 0.63
CA TYR A 379 15.66 3.83 1.84
C TYR A 379 16.96 4.63 2.02
N GLN A 380 17.93 4.39 1.12
CA GLN A 380 19.26 5.01 1.13
C GLN A 380 19.56 5.77 -0.15
N ILE A 381 18.75 5.61 -1.20
CA ILE A 381 18.93 6.31 -2.46
C ILE A 381 17.94 7.46 -2.43
N ASP A 382 18.43 8.68 -2.55
CA ASP A 382 17.57 9.84 -2.72
C ASP A 382 17.26 10.00 -4.21
N ASP A 383 18.25 10.49 -4.96
CA ASP A 383 18.16 10.62 -6.41
C ASP A 383 18.76 9.44 -7.16
N LEU A 384 18.05 8.99 -8.20
CA LEU A 384 18.53 8.07 -9.22
C LEU A 384 18.40 8.72 -10.61
N ILE A 385 19.51 9.28 -11.08
CA ILE A 385 19.61 9.89 -12.40
C ILE A 385 20.28 8.92 -13.36
N VAL A 386 19.55 8.50 -14.39
CA VAL A 386 20.03 7.53 -15.38
C VAL A 386 20.19 8.16 -16.76
N VAL A 387 21.33 7.89 -17.42
CA VAL A 387 21.68 8.48 -18.72
C VAL A 387 21.93 7.40 -19.75
N GLY A 388 21.14 7.39 -20.83
CA GLY A 388 21.24 6.40 -21.91
C GLY A 388 21.04 4.95 -21.41
N THR A 389 20.33 4.76 -20.30
CA THR A 389 20.13 3.45 -19.68
C THR A 389 19.09 2.61 -20.42
N PRO A 390 19.37 1.33 -20.74
CA PRO A 390 18.42 0.51 -21.47
C PRO A 390 17.36 -0.15 -20.57
N CYS A 391 16.53 0.62 -19.85
CA CYS A 391 15.48 0.08 -18.98
C CYS A 391 14.39 -0.69 -19.74
N HIS A 392 14.08 -0.27 -20.97
CA HIS A 392 13.22 -1.04 -21.89
C HIS A 392 14.01 -2.03 -22.74
N GLY A 393 15.33 -2.03 -22.59
CA GLY A 393 16.27 -2.88 -23.30
C GLY A 393 16.79 -2.29 -24.60
N ILE A 394 17.55 -3.12 -25.30
CA ILE A 394 18.14 -2.85 -26.61
C ILE A 394 17.74 -3.95 -27.61
N PRO A 395 17.78 -3.66 -28.93
CA PRO A 395 17.48 -4.65 -29.96
C PRO A 395 18.39 -5.90 -29.91
N PRO A 396 17.82 -7.12 -30.07
CA PRO A 396 18.57 -8.38 -29.95
C PRO A 396 19.54 -8.67 -31.09
N ASN A 397 19.53 -7.87 -32.16
CA ASN A 397 20.44 -8.02 -33.31
C ASN A 397 21.79 -7.30 -33.12
N ILE A 398 21.99 -6.63 -31.99
CA ILE A 398 23.29 -6.12 -31.59
C ILE A 398 24.18 -7.33 -31.27
N ASN A 399 25.29 -7.47 -31.98
CA ASN A 399 26.24 -8.56 -31.78
C ASN A 399 27.69 -8.05 -31.71
N GLU A 400 28.60 -8.92 -31.27
CA GLU A 400 30.01 -8.59 -31.06
C GLU A 400 30.67 -8.03 -32.34
N TYR A 401 30.28 -8.55 -33.51
CA TYR A 401 30.78 -8.08 -34.80
C TYR A 401 30.35 -6.63 -35.10
N PHE A 402 29.13 -6.25 -34.75
CA PHE A 402 28.62 -4.90 -34.94
C PHE A 402 29.30 -3.87 -34.01
N LEU A 403 29.46 -4.19 -32.71
CA LEU A 403 30.18 -3.31 -31.77
C LEU A 403 31.68 -3.18 -32.11
N LYS A 404 32.32 -4.25 -32.59
CA LYS A 404 33.70 -4.19 -33.13
C LYS A 404 33.84 -3.19 -34.29
N ASN A 405 32.80 -3.05 -35.12
CA ASN A 405 32.81 -2.13 -36.25
C ASN A 405 32.52 -0.67 -35.85
N ILE A 406 31.74 -0.45 -34.79
CA ILE A 406 31.38 0.89 -34.28
C ILE A 406 32.50 1.47 -33.41
N ILE A 407 33.02 0.70 -32.46
CA ILE A 407 33.94 1.21 -31.43
C ILE A 407 35.41 1.20 -31.91
N LYS A 408 35.73 0.52 -33.04
CA LYS A 408 37.05 0.47 -33.72
C LYS A 408 38.29 0.21 -32.82
N TYR A 409 38.08 -0.13 -31.56
CA TYR A 409 39.11 -0.37 -30.57
C TYR A 409 38.64 -1.51 -29.66
N THR A 410 39.61 -2.38 -29.36
CA THR A 410 39.59 -3.47 -28.36
C THR A 410 38.71 -4.70 -28.66
N TYR A 411 39.37 -5.86 -28.63
CA TYR A 411 38.77 -7.16 -28.34
C TYR A 411 37.90 -7.00 -27.08
N PHE A 412 36.63 -7.38 -27.16
CA PHE A 412 35.70 -7.41 -26.03
C PHE A 412 35.69 -8.86 -25.51
N PRO A 413 36.55 -9.24 -24.55
CA PRO A 413 36.64 -10.63 -24.08
C PRO A 413 35.35 -11.17 -23.45
N TRP A 414 34.35 -10.32 -23.19
CA TRP A 414 33.21 -10.67 -22.34
C TRP A 414 31.86 -10.28 -22.98
N TRP A 415 31.52 -10.82 -24.16
CA TRP A 415 30.11 -10.83 -24.60
C TRP A 415 29.31 -11.84 -23.76
N VAL A 416 29.02 -11.46 -22.52
CA VAL A 416 28.53 -12.34 -21.43
C VAL A 416 27.05 -12.13 -21.11
N ALA A 417 26.51 -12.91 -20.16
CA ALA A 417 25.12 -12.91 -19.67
C ALA A 417 24.46 -11.52 -19.49
N GLN A 418 25.24 -10.49 -19.17
CA GLN A 418 24.76 -9.11 -19.00
C GLN A 418 24.15 -8.50 -20.27
N VAL A 419 24.68 -8.81 -21.46
CA VAL A 419 24.15 -8.25 -22.71
C VAL A 419 22.78 -8.85 -23.05
N PRO A 420 22.60 -10.20 -23.01
CA PRO A 420 21.28 -10.81 -23.07
C PRO A 420 20.26 -10.26 -22.07
N ASP A 421 20.69 -9.93 -20.84
CA ASP A 421 19.81 -9.30 -19.85
C ASP A 421 19.28 -7.95 -20.31
N MET A 422 20.03 -7.19 -21.11
CA MET A 422 19.59 -5.90 -21.65
C MET A 422 18.74 -6.01 -22.91
N PHE A 423 18.54 -7.20 -23.48
CA PHE A 423 17.71 -7.31 -24.69
C PHE A 423 16.23 -7.12 -24.38
N TYR A 424 15.50 -6.57 -25.36
CA TYR A 424 14.05 -6.50 -25.32
C TYR A 424 13.44 -7.82 -24.85
N ASN A 425 12.53 -7.74 -23.87
CA ASN A 425 11.79 -8.88 -23.35
C ASN A 425 12.66 -10.00 -22.74
N SER A 426 13.91 -9.70 -22.37
CA SER A 426 14.76 -10.63 -21.61
C SER A 426 14.05 -11.05 -20.31
N PRO A 427 14.37 -12.24 -19.77
CA PRO A 427 13.88 -12.65 -18.46
C PRO A 427 14.14 -11.60 -17.38
N PHE A 428 15.34 -10.99 -17.40
CA PHE A 428 15.74 -9.94 -16.47
C PHE A 428 14.81 -8.72 -16.54
N LEU A 429 14.64 -8.10 -17.73
CA LEU A 429 13.83 -6.88 -17.86
C LEU A 429 12.34 -7.15 -17.65
N LYS A 430 11.86 -8.35 -18.00
CA LYS A 430 10.48 -8.76 -17.66
C LYS A 430 10.25 -8.85 -16.17
N ALA A 431 11.22 -9.39 -15.43
CA ALA A 431 11.15 -9.50 -13.98
C ALA A 431 11.26 -8.13 -13.27
N MET A 432 12.06 -7.22 -13.83
CA MET A 432 12.14 -5.82 -13.38
C MET A 432 10.85 -5.03 -13.66
N GLY A 433 10.19 -5.27 -14.79
CA GLY A 433 9.07 -4.46 -15.26
C GLY A 433 9.49 -3.01 -15.60
N TYR A 434 8.51 -2.10 -15.65
CA TYR A 434 8.73 -0.68 -16.03
C TYR A 434 8.26 0.33 -14.98
N LYS A 435 7.91 -0.14 -13.79
CA LYS A 435 7.61 0.71 -12.63
C LYS A 435 8.80 0.71 -11.69
N THR A 436 8.95 1.81 -10.96
CA THR A 436 9.91 1.90 -9.87
C THR A 436 9.23 2.32 -8.57
N THR A 437 10.00 2.43 -7.50
CA THR A 437 9.52 2.81 -6.17
C THR A 437 9.17 4.31 -6.08
N ASP A 438 8.28 4.66 -5.15
CA ASP A 438 7.93 6.04 -4.78
C ASP A 438 8.88 6.62 -3.72
N LEU A 439 9.89 5.85 -3.31
CA LEU A 439 10.84 6.20 -2.25
C LEU A 439 12.16 6.78 -2.77
N ILE A 440 12.27 6.95 -4.08
CA ILE A 440 13.39 7.60 -4.74
C ILE A 440 12.84 8.59 -5.77
N ASP A 441 13.61 9.64 -6.02
CA ASP A 441 13.40 10.49 -7.19
C ASP A 441 14.18 9.94 -8.38
N TYR A 442 13.47 9.71 -9.48
CA TYR A 442 14.02 9.03 -10.65
C TYR A 442 13.97 9.97 -11.84
N TYR A 443 15.11 10.18 -12.48
CA TYR A 443 15.23 11.04 -13.66
C TYR A 443 15.91 10.30 -14.81
N ALA A 444 15.21 10.23 -15.94
CA ALA A 444 15.70 9.57 -17.13
C ALA A 444 16.22 10.59 -18.17
N ILE A 445 17.37 10.31 -18.77
CA ILE A 445 17.94 11.13 -19.85
C ILE A 445 18.25 10.26 -21.06
N GLY A 446 17.69 10.63 -22.22
CA GLY A 446 17.89 9.99 -23.52
C GLY A 446 18.54 10.93 -24.53
N GLY A 447 19.35 10.38 -25.43
CA GLY A 447 19.86 11.10 -26.61
C GLY A 447 19.27 10.55 -27.89
N ASP A 448 19.00 11.44 -28.84
CA ASP A 448 18.54 11.07 -30.18
C ASP A 448 19.46 11.68 -31.23
N ILE A 449 20.19 10.84 -31.96
CA ILE A 449 21.06 11.25 -33.06
C ILE A 449 20.44 10.98 -34.45
N GLY A 450 19.15 10.63 -34.51
CA GLY A 450 18.43 10.32 -35.73
C GLY A 450 18.85 9.02 -36.43
N VAL A 451 19.54 8.13 -35.71
CA VAL A 451 20.06 6.87 -36.25
C VAL A 451 19.16 5.71 -35.84
N ILE A 452 18.69 4.95 -36.82
CA ILE A 452 18.04 3.65 -36.58
C ILE A 452 19.11 2.66 -36.12
N PHE A 453 19.04 2.27 -34.84
CA PHE A 453 19.96 1.31 -34.25
C PHE A 453 19.24 0.00 -33.96
N GLY A 454 19.53 -1.04 -34.76
CA GLY A 454 19.00 -2.40 -34.58
C GLY A 454 17.50 -2.59 -34.87
N ASP A 455 16.64 -1.63 -34.52
CA ASP A 455 15.19 -1.69 -34.62
C ASP A 455 14.59 -0.33 -35.03
N PHE A 456 13.31 -0.31 -35.39
CA PHE A 456 12.58 0.93 -35.73
C PHE A 456 12.39 1.86 -34.52
N PRO A 457 12.16 3.17 -34.74
CA PRO A 457 11.88 4.13 -33.66
C PRO A 457 10.81 3.63 -32.68
N ARG A 458 11.04 3.85 -31.39
CA ARG A 458 10.16 3.37 -30.30
C ARG A 458 9.60 4.55 -29.54
N ASP A 459 8.34 4.40 -29.14
CA ASP A 459 7.57 5.29 -28.27
C ASP A 459 7.26 4.47 -27.00
N PHE A 460 8.22 4.47 -26.07
CA PHE A 460 8.14 3.76 -24.80
C PHE A 460 7.38 4.56 -23.74
N ASP A 461 7.41 5.90 -23.80
CA ASP A 461 6.65 6.74 -22.88
C ASP A 461 5.17 6.91 -23.26
N ASN A 462 4.81 6.50 -24.48
CA ASN A 462 3.48 6.50 -25.04
C ASN A 462 2.88 7.92 -25.13
N ASP A 463 3.73 8.90 -25.44
CA ASP A 463 3.34 10.29 -25.73
C ASP A 463 2.87 10.50 -27.18
N GLY A 464 3.08 9.51 -28.06
CA GLY A 464 2.73 9.51 -29.47
C GLY A 464 3.87 9.91 -30.42
N ILE A 465 5.08 10.17 -29.91
CA ILE A 465 6.27 10.59 -30.66
C ILE A 465 7.35 9.52 -30.49
N ALA A 466 7.51 8.66 -31.49
CA ALA A 466 8.57 7.67 -31.48
C ALA A 466 9.95 8.28 -31.78
N HIS A 467 10.93 7.99 -30.93
CA HIS A 467 12.31 8.43 -31.08
C HIS A 467 13.25 7.31 -31.57
N TYR A 468 14.42 7.70 -32.07
CA TYR A 468 15.39 6.78 -32.66
C TYR A 468 16.32 6.17 -31.60
N SER A 469 17.57 6.61 -31.55
CA SER A 469 18.58 6.10 -30.64
C SER A 469 19.70 7.11 -30.43
N ASP A 470 20.48 6.91 -29.37
CA ASP A 470 21.74 7.59 -29.10
C ASP A 470 22.94 6.91 -29.82
N GLY A 471 22.66 5.95 -30.71
CA GLY A 471 23.66 5.14 -31.41
C GLY A 471 24.05 3.85 -30.69
N LEU A 472 23.52 3.56 -29.49
CA LEU A 472 23.65 2.26 -28.81
C LEU A 472 22.36 1.81 -28.09
N CYS A 473 21.59 2.74 -27.55
CA CYS A 473 20.32 2.49 -26.86
C CYS A 473 19.21 3.30 -27.53
N PRO A 474 17.98 2.75 -27.63
CA PRO A 474 16.83 3.55 -28.04
C PRO A 474 16.66 4.78 -27.13
N THR A 475 16.32 5.92 -27.71
CA THR A 475 16.29 7.23 -27.02
C THR A 475 15.46 7.18 -25.74
N GLU A 476 14.26 6.60 -25.80
CA GLU A 476 13.31 6.54 -24.68
C GLU A 476 13.51 5.31 -23.79
N SER A 477 14.47 4.44 -24.09
CA SER A 477 14.71 3.24 -23.27
C SER A 477 14.95 3.53 -21.78
N PRO A 478 15.53 4.66 -21.35
CA PRO A 478 15.70 5.00 -19.94
C PRO A 478 14.40 5.33 -19.20
N TYR A 479 13.28 5.53 -19.89
CA TYR A 479 12.01 5.87 -19.25
C TYR A 479 11.51 4.77 -18.28
N LEU A 480 10.73 5.17 -17.28
CA LEU A 480 9.92 4.29 -16.43
C LEU A 480 8.54 4.93 -16.23
N GLU A 481 7.50 4.12 -16.09
CA GLU A 481 6.11 4.55 -16.06
C GLU A 481 5.87 5.70 -15.05
N GLY A 482 5.44 6.85 -15.56
CA GLY A 482 5.09 8.02 -14.75
C GLY A 482 6.28 8.82 -14.21
N LYS A 483 7.51 8.51 -14.61
CA LYS A 483 8.71 9.26 -14.23
C LYS A 483 9.17 10.24 -15.33
N PRO A 484 9.86 11.35 -14.99
CA PRO A 484 10.37 12.29 -15.98
C PRO A 484 11.37 11.66 -16.97
N LEU A 485 11.24 12.03 -18.25
CA LEU A 485 12.20 11.74 -19.30
C LEU A 485 12.65 13.05 -19.98
N TYR A 486 13.96 13.26 -20.04
CA TYR A 486 14.57 14.37 -20.76
C TYR A 486 15.29 13.87 -22.01
N ILE A 487 14.78 14.26 -23.19
CA ILE A 487 15.33 13.87 -24.49
C ILE A 487 16.16 15.02 -25.08
N LEU A 488 17.36 14.70 -25.55
CA LEU A 488 18.19 15.60 -26.33
C LEU A 488 18.31 15.11 -27.77
N GLU A 489 17.66 15.80 -28.69
CA GLU A 489 17.82 15.60 -30.13
C GLU A 489 19.04 16.36 -30.67
N GLY A 490 19.84 15.71 -31.51
CA GLY A 490 21.02 16.31 -32.10
C GLY A 490 21.78 15.39 -33.03
N SER A 491 23.09 15.28 -32.81
CA SER A 491 23.98 14.50 -33.69
C SER A 491 25.08 13.84 -32.90
N ALA A 492 25.68 12.79 -33.47
CA ALA A 492 26.82 12.14 -32.86
C ALA A 492 28.09 13.01 -32.94
N TRP A 493 29.01 12.79 -32.01
CA TRP A 493 30.35 13.37 -32.04
C TRP A 493 31.10 13.07 -33.35
N PRO A 494 31.86 14.01 -33.93
CA PRO A 494 32.20 15.35 -33.41
C PRO A 494 31.23 16.47 -33.81
N ILE A 495 30.11 16.16 -34.47
CA ILE A 495 29.16 17.16 -34.98
C ILE A 495 28.22 17.62 -33.86
N GLY A 496 27.75 16.69 -33.03
CA GLY A 496 26.96 16.96 -31.83
C GLY A 496 27.50 16.21 -30.62
N LYS A 497 26.71 16.17 -29.55
CA LYS A 497 27.08 15.56 -28.26
C LYS A 497 25.95 14.68 -27.71
N GLU A 498 25.02 14.28 -28.56
CA GLU A 498 23.80 13.56 -28.20
C GLU A 498 23.94 12.03 -28.38
N ASP A 499 25.12 11.54 -28.76
CA ASP A 499 25.43 10.11 -28.78
C ASP A 499 25.66 9.52 -27.38
N HIS A 500 25.52 8.21 -27.29
CA HIS A 500 25.51 7.44 -26.04
C HIS A 500 26.64 7.77 -25.06
N ILE A 501 27.86 8.02 -25.55
CA ILE A 501 29.01 8.32 -24.69
C ILE A 501 29.10 9.82 -24.42
N SER A 502 28.92 10.64 -25.45
CA SER A 502 29.04 12.10 -25.33
C SER A 502 28.01 12.72 -24.39
N LEU A 503 26.81 12.12 -24.28
CA LEU A 503 25.75 12.55 -23.36
C LEU A 503 26.28 12.75 -21.94
N ILE A 504 26.98 11.76 -21.39
CA ILE A 504 27.52 11.86 -20.02
C ILE A 504 28.92 12.47 -19.97
N ALA A 505 29.74 12.29 -21.01
CA ALA A 505 31.15 12.71 -20.97
C ALA A 505 31.33 14.22 -21.11
N ILE A 506 30.61 14.86 -22.04
CA ILE A 506 30.92 16.22 -22.52
C ILE A 506 29.68 17.08 -22.84
N ASN A 507 28.47 16.57 -22.66
CA ASN A 507 27.25 17.33 -22.94
C ASN A 507 26.86 18.22 -21.75
N GLU A 508 27.09 19.53 -21.92
CA GLU A 508 26.83 20.54 -20.89
C GLU A 508 25.37 20.54 -20.43
N ARG A 509 24.41 20.34 -21.35
CA ARG A 509 22.99 20.36 -21.02
C ARG A 509 22.60 19.17 -20.14
N VAL A 510 23.22 18.02 -20.35
CA VAL A 510 23.01 16.83 -19.52
C VAL A 510 23.61 17.05 -18.13
N HIS A 511 24.81 17.61 -18.04
CA HIS A 511 25.44 17.92 -16.75
C HIS A 511 24.64 18.94 -15.95
N ASP A 512 24.17 20.01 -16.59
CA ASP A 512 23.37 21.04 -15.94
C ASP A 512 22.06 20.44 -15.43
N TYR A 513 21.40 19.58 -16.22
CA TYR A 513 20.21 18.85 -15.79
C TYR A 513 20.49 17.92 -14.60
N ILE A 514 21.59 17.17 -14.60
CA ILE A 514 21.99 16.32 -13.46
C ILE A 514 22.17 17.17 -12.21
N ILE A 515 22.94 18.26 -12.30
CA ILE A 515 23.24 19.14 -11.15
C ILE A 515 21.99 19.83 -10.63
N GLU A 516 21.07 20.19 -11.51
CA GLU A 516 19.79 20.82 -11.14
C GLU A 516 18.92 19.87 -10.31
N HIS A 517 18.87 18.58 -10.65
CA HIS A 517 17.99 17.64 -9.96
C HIS A 517 18.58 17.07 -8.67
N LEU A 518 19.90 17.04 -8.51
CA LEU A 518 20.58 16.67 -7.26
C LEU A 518 20.35 17.64 -6.08
N ILE A 519 19.48 18.65 -6.21
CA ILE A 519 19.24 19.70 -5.19
C ILE A 519 17.79 20.22 -5.17
N ASN A 520 16.89 19.74 -6.04
CA ASN A 520 15.63 20.42 -6.36
C ASN A 520 14.36 19.60 -6.19
#